data_AF-A0A4Z1CM51-F1
#
_entry.id   AF-A0A4Z1CM51-F1
#
_cell.length_a   1.000
_cell.length_b   1.000
_cell.length_c   1.000
_cell.angle_alpha   90.00
_cell.angle_beta   90.00
_cell.angle_gamma   90.00
#
_symmetry.space_group_name_H-M   'P 1'
#
loop_
_entity.id
_entity.type
_entity.pdbx_description
1 polymer ?
#
loop_
_entity_poly.entity_id
_entity_poly.type
_entity_poly.pdbx_seq_one_letter_code
_entity_poly.pdbx_strand_id
1 'polypeptide(L)'
;MAQDAAAATPGEPTTSALLARAQQVADQLVSEARQEADALTAELGTLREELRELKAEAEADRAEAGRARRQAEEVLAGASEEAATIVVDANEQAALLMSSASGARDEQVEAARVEGDQLRARAQEDALALRAESQELRDTAATETAALLDAARAEAEGAVAAAQETAARLVEEGRAGGQRHLDSAMAEAESLRASASTESARMRDEAALHVEELRRTTGAEVDRMRQAAEETLAAARAESEQKLHQAAEQTEWATRTVRSVLAGAATEADAIRKAGHADVAAHTRLVRRRLQGVIAAVAERMALQLADAQQSADDIARTAGLAAAEMESEAKATLARAEAEAARVIADATDESERAVERLERRRAEAESGAANLRSLVAEEVTRSRAEAAEDRRRAREESVALVAEGRAEADQLREGARRALERARAEIADLQAQRDGIAAELGQLSGVIEALAVPERRAPADDPDNPVDSSVDGDTPHPPSPTPHPSPSPQENPDA
;
A
#
# COMPACT_ATOMS: atom_id res chain seq x y z
N MET A 1 -112.29 26.95 78.35
CA MET A 1 -113.09 27.43 79.50
C MET A 1 -113.65 26.22 80.24
N ALA A 2 -114.11 26.41 81.48
CA ALA A 2 -115.09 25.53 82.10
C ALA A 2 -116.46 26.24 82.07
N GLN A 3 -117.55 25.47 82.05
CA GLN A 3 -118.95 25.92 82.28
C GLN A 3 -119.56 26.89 81.23
N ASP A 4 -120.87 26.88 80.95
CA ASP A 4 -121.88 25.82 81.08
C ASP A 4 -123.07 26.07 80.12
N ALA A 5 -123.93 25.05 79.99
CA ALA A 5 -125.34 25.04 79.57
C ALA A 5 -125.99 26.24 78.83
N ALA A 6 -126.51 25.96 77.62
CA ALA A 6 -127.89 26.30 77.25
C ALA A 6 -128.37 25.39 76.10
N ALA A 7 -129.62 24.89 76.16
CA ALA A 7 -130.24 24.11 75.09
C ALA A 7 -131.39 24.90 74.44
N ALA A 8 -131.47 24.89 73.12
CA ALA A 8 -132.57 25.45 72.36
C ALA A 8 -132.87 24.61 71.10
N THR A 9 -134.15 24.44 70.78
CA THR A 9 -134.71 23.59 69.71
C THR A 9 -134.44 24.19 68.32
N PRO A 10 -134.24 23.40 67.25
CA PRO A 10 -133.77 23.93 65.97
C PRO A 10 -134.79 24.80 65.24
N GLY A 11 -134.30 25.93 64.71
CA GLY A 11 -134.95 26.75 63.69
C GLY A 11 -134.17 26.70 62.37
N GLU A 12 -134.83 27.04 61.26
CA GLU A 12 -134.28 26.95 59.90
C GLU A 12 -133.10 27.91 59.67
N PRO A 13 -132.11 27.54 58.83
CA PRO A 13 -130.95 28.37 58.56
C PRO A 13 -131.32 29.62 57.74
N THR A 14 -131.35 30.77 58.39
CA THR A 14 -131.64 32.06 57.74
C THR A 14 -130.47 32.54 56.88
N THR A 15 -130.78 33.22 55.78
CA THR A 15 -129.81 33.60 54.72
C THR A 15 -128.67 34.50 55.20
N SER A 16 -128.84 35.26 56.29
CA SER A 16 -127.78 36.08 56.88
C SER A 16 -126.61 35.26 57.44
N ALA A 17 -126.87 34.08 58.01
CA ALA A 17 -125.82 33.20 58.53
C ALA A 17 -124.98 32.60 57.40
N LEU A 18 -125.61 32.25 56.27
CA LEU A 18 -124.92 31.81 55.06
C LEU A 18 -124.09 32.95 54.44
N LEU A 19 -124.61 34.18 54.42
CA LEU A 19 -123.91 35.34 53.86
C LEU A 19 -122.69 35.72 54.72
N ALA A 20 -122.79 35.69 56.04
CA ALA A 20 -121.64 35.87 56.94
C ALA A 20 -120.58 34.75 56.78
N ARG A 21 -121.02 33.49 56.61
CA ARG A 21 -120.11 32.35 56.35
C ARG A 21 -119.41 32.49 54.99
N ALA A 22 -120.12 32.96 53.96
CA ALA A 22 -119.55 33.20 52.63
C ALA A 22 -118.55 34.38 52.65
N GLN A 23 -118.85 35.46 53.38
CA GLN A 23 -117.93 36.58 53.56
C GLN A 23 -116.64 36.13 54.26
N GLN A 24 -116.74 35.36 55.35
CA GLN A 24 -115.58 34.83 56.06
C GLN A 24 -114.72 33.90 55.18
N VAL A 25 -115.33 33.07 54.32
CA VAL A 25 -114.61 32.21 53.37
C VAL A 25 -113.96 33.04 52.24
N ALA A 26 -114.62 34.11 51.77
CA ALA A 26 -114.03 35.01 50.78
C ALA A 26 -112.84 35.80 51.34
N ASP A 27 -112.96 36.33 52.55
CA ASP A 27 -111.87 37.03 53.25
C ASP A 27 -110.70 36.08 53.55
N GLN A 28 -110.98 34.81 53.87
CA GLN A 28 -109.97 33.76 54.05
C GLN A 28 -109.28 33.39 52.73
N LEU A 29 -110.02 33.17 51.63
CA LEU A 29 -109.44 32.91 50.31
C LEU A 29 -108.58 34.09 49.80
N VAL A 30 -108.98 35.33 50.08
CA VAL A 30 -108.17 36.52 49.77
C VAL A 30 -106.92 36.62 50.67
N SER A 31 -106.96 36.10 51.90
CA SER A 31 -105.78 35.97 52.75
C SER A 31 -104.82 34.89 52.24
N GLU A 32 -105.34 33.71 51.90
CA GLU A 32 -104.58 32.56 51.42
C GLU A 32 -103.93 32.86 50.06
N ALA A 33 -104.69 33.37 49.09
CA ALA A 33 -104.15 33.78 47.78
C ALA A 33 -103.13 34.93 47.86
N ARG A 34 -103.17 35.76 48.91
CA ARG A 34 -102.11 36.76 49.18
C ARG A 34 -100.86 36.12 49.74
N GLN A 35 -100.99 35.23 50.73
CA GLN A 35 -99.84 34.48 51.27
C GLN A 35 -99.16 33.63 50.20
N GLU A 36 -99.93 33.03 49.29
CA GLU A 36 -99.43 32.23 48.17
C GLU A 36 -98.77 33.11 47.09
N ALA A 37 -99.32 34.28 46.77
CA ALA A 37 -98.68 35.26 45.88
C ALA A 37 -97.40 35.87 46.49
N ASP A 38 -97.38 36.15 47.80
CA ASP A 38 -96.19 36.62 48.53
C ASP A 38 -95.11 35.53 48.58
N ALA A 39 -95.49 34.27 48.79
CA ALA A 39 -94.58 33.12 48.76
C ALA A 39 -93.97 32.90 47.36
N LEU A 40 -94.80 32.86 46.31
CA LEU A 40 -94.33 32.77 44.92
C LEU A 40 -93.46 33.97 44.53
N THR A 41 -93.72 35.16 45.08
CA THR A 41 -92.88 36.36 44.86
C THR A 41 -91.53 36.25 45.57
N ALA A 42 -91.47 35.64 46.76
CA ALA A 42 -90.23 35.36 47.47
C ALA A 42 -89.40 34.26 46.78
N GLU A 43 -90.05 33.21 46.27
CA GLU A 43 -89.43 32.10 45.54
C GLU A 43 -88.93 32.54 44.14
N LEU A 44 -89.68 33.40 43.45
CA LEU A 44 -89.19 34.18 42.29
C LEU A 44 -88.09 35.19 42.66
N GLY A 45 -87.93 35.51 43.94
CA GLY A 45 -86.82 36.29 44.47
C GLY A 45 -85.55 35.45 44.51
N THR A 46 -85.57 34.33 45.22
CA THR A 46 -84.42 33.41 45.37
C THR A 46 -83.95 32.87 44.02
N LEU A 47 -84.86 32.40 43.15
CA LEU A 47 -84.51 31.93 41.80
C LEU A 47 -83.83 33.02 40.94
N ARG A 48 -84.15 34.31 41.17
CA ARG A 48 -83.49 35.44 40.48
C ARG A 48 -82.19 35.87 41.15
N GLU A 49 -81.92 35.44 42.38
CA GLU A 49 -80.65 35.64 43.08
C GLU A 49 -79.67 34.54 42.65
N GLU A 50 -80.08 33.27 42.76
CA GLU A 50 -79.37 32.08 42.27
C GLU A 50 -78.96 32.21 40.80
N LEU A 51 -79.88 32.61 39.91
CA LEU A 51 -79.60 32.78 38.48
C LEU A 51 -78.68 33.99 38.18
N ARG A 52 -78.52 34.94 39.12
CA ARG A 52 -77.48 35.97 39.03
C ARG A 52 -76.13 35.45 39.50
N GLU A 53 -76.09 34.71 40.61
CA GLU A 53 -74.84 34.12 41.13
C GLU A 53 -74.23 33.15 40.11
N LEU A 54 -75.01 32.18 39.62
CA LEU A 54 -74.58 31.19 38.62
C LEU A 54 -74.14 31.85 37.30
N LYS A 55 -74.73 33.00 36.95
CA LYS A 55 -74.31 33.80 35.79
C LYS A 55 -73.01 34.57 36.03
N ALA A 56 -72.81 35.13 37.22
CA ALA A 56 -71.56 35.78 37.60
C ALA A 56 -70.40 34.75 37.70
N GLU A 57 -70.69 33.55 38.17
CA GLU A 57 -69.77 32.40 38.22
C GLU A 57 -69.37 31.97 36.80
N ALA A 58 -70.33 31.81 35.89
CA ALA A 58 -70.07 31.51 34.47
C ALA A 58 -69.41 32.67 33.66
N GLU A 59 -69.42 33.90 34.18
CA GLU A 59 -68.62 35.02 33.67
C GLU A 59 -67.20 35.02 34.25
N ALA A 60 -67.03 34.65 35.53
CA ALA A 60 -65.74 34.45 36.18
C ALA A 60 -64.95 33.29 35.55
N ASP A 61 -65.60 32.16 35.28
CA ASP A 61 -65.00 30.99 34.61
C ASP A 61 -64.56 31.31 33.18
N ARG A 62 -65.35 32.07 32.41
CA ARG A 62 -64.93 32.56 31.09
C ARG A 62 -63.72 33.49 31.19
N ALA A 63 -63.65 34.32 32.23
CA ALA A 63 -62.50 35.17 32.47
C ALA A 63 -61.26 34.37 32.91
N GLU A 64 -61.43 33.31 33.70
CA GLU A 64 -60.39 32.34 34.10
C GLU A 64 -59.84 31.57 32.89
N ALA A 65 -60.69 30.91 32.12
CA ALA A 65 -60.31 30.22 30.89
C ALA A 65 -59.66 31.18 29.88
N GLY A 66 -60.14 32.42 29.79
CA GLY A 66 -59.53 33.47 28.98
C GLY A 66 -58.15 33.94 29.46
N ARG A 67 -57.87 33.89 30.79
CA ARG A 67 -56.52 34.11 31.34
C ARG A 67 -55.62 32.92 31.01
N ALA A 68 -56.07 31.71 31.33
CA ALA A 68 -55.30 30.48 31.12
C ALA A 68 -54.92 30.27 29.65
N ARG A 69 -55.84 30.55 28.70
CA ARG A 69 -55.56 30.42 27.27
C ARG A 69 -54.51 31.43 26.79
N ARG A 70 -54.57 32.70 27.22
CA ARG A 70 -53.52 33.69 26.91
C ARG A 70 -52.16 33.30 27.49
N GLN A 71 -52.12 32.81 28.72
CA GLN A 71 -50.88 32.33 29.33
C GLN A 71 -50.31 31.11 28.57
N ALA A 72 -51.16 30.21 28.07
CA ALA A 72 -50.74 29.10 27.21
C ALA A 72 -50.26 29.57 25.83
N GLU A 73 -50.93 30.56 25.22
CA GLU A 73 -50.52 31.22 23.97
C GLU A 73 -49.13 31.89 24.14
N GLU A 74 -48.90 32.61 25.24
CA GLU A 74 -47.62 33.25 25.58
C GLU A 74 -46.49 32.22 25.80
N VAL A 75 -46.75 31.14 26.54
CA VAL A 75 -45.78 30.05 26.75
C VAL A 75 -45.47 29.31 25.44
N LEU A 76 -46.45 29.08 24.58
CA LEU A 76 -46.24 28.49 23.25
C LEU A 76 -45.43 29.41 22.33
N ALA A 77 -45.66 30.72 22.39
CA ALA A 77 -44.88 31.70 21.64
C ALA A 77 -43.41 31.71 22.10
N GLY A 78 -43.17 31.84 23.41
CA GLY A 78 -41.82 31.82 23.99
C GLY A 78 -41.07 30.52 23.69
N ALA A 79 -41.70 29.35 23.90
CA ALA A 79 -41.10 28.06 23.57
C ALA A 79 -40.83 27.88 22.06
N SER A 80 -41.61 28.52 21.19
CA SER A 80 -41.35 28.51 19.74
C SER A 80 -40.18 29.43 19.34
N GLU A 81 -39.99 30.56 20.03
CA GLU A 81 -38.89 31.49 19.83
C GLU A 81 -37.56 30.93 20.39
N GLU A 82 -37.60 30.30 21.57
CA GLU A 82 -36.48 29.52 22.12
C GLU A 82 -36.09 28.37 21.18
N ALA A 83 -37.07 27.58 20.70
CA ALA A 83 -36.79 26.49 19.76
C ALA A 83 -36.23 26.99 18.42
N ALA A 84 -36.69 28.13 17.91
CA ALA A 84 -36.12 28.76 16.71
C ALA A 84 -34.67 29.19 16.95
N THR A 85 -34.37 29.81 18.10
CA THR A 85 -33.03 30.24 18.49
C THR A 85 -32.08 29.05 18.63
N ILE A 86 -32.49 27.98 19.33
CA ILE A 86 -31.72 26.74 19.47
C ILE A 86 -31.42 26.11 18.11
N VAL A 87 -32.36 26.16 17.14
CA VAL A 87 -32.13 25.69 15.77
C VAL A 87 -31.14 26.58 15.01
N VAL A 88 -31.14 27.90 15.21
CA VAL A 88 -30.13 28.79 14.61
C VAL A 88 -28.75 28.50 15.21
N ASP A 89 -28.62 28.51 16.54
CA ASP A 89 -27.37 28.22 17.25
C ASP A 89 -26.78 26.86 16.85
N ALA A 90 -27.62 25.82 16.74
CA ALA A 90 -27.19 24.49 16.32
C ALA A 90 -26.71 24.45 14.85
N ASN A 91 -27.30 25.24 13.96
CA ASN A 91 -26.83 25.36 12.58
C ASN A 91 -25.52 26.16 12.49
N GLU A 92 -25.35 27.23 13.28
CA GLU A 92 -24.08 27.98 13.35
C GLU A 92 -22.94 27.12 13.93
N GLN A 93 -23.21 26.37 15.00
CA GLN A 93 -22.25 25.41 15.56
C GLN A 93 -21.92 24.29 14.55
N ALA A 94 -22.90 23.76 13.83
CA ALA A 94 -22.67 22.77 12.77
C ALA A 94 -21.84 23.35 11.61
N ALA A 95 -22.07 24.61 11.22
CA ALA A 95 -21.28 25.29 10.19
C ALA A 95 -19.83 25.55 10.64
N LEU A 96 -19.62 25.96 11.90
CA LEU A 96 -18.28 26.12 12.50
C LEU A 96 -17.52 24.78 12.59
N LEU A 97 -18.21 23.70 12.97
CA LEU A 97 -17.64 22.35 12.99
C LEU A 97 -17.31 21.85 11.57
N MET A 98 -18.19 22.08 10.59
CA MET A 98 -17.95 21.72 9.18
C MET A 98 -16.76 22.51 8.60
N SER A 99 -16.66 23.80 8.92
CA SER A 99 -15.58 24.68 8.48
C SER A 99 -14.22 24.28 9.09
N SER A 100 -14.18 24.07 10.41
CA SER A 100 -12.95 23.62 11.09
C SER A 100 -12.52 22.21 10.68
N ALA A 101 -13.46 21.28 10.47
CA ALA A 101 -13.15 19.96 9.91
C ALA A 101 -12.63 20.02 8.47
N SER A 102 -13.15 20.96 7.65
CA SER A 102 -12.64 21.20 6.29
C SER A 102 -11.24 21.79 6.29
N GLY A 103 -10.97 22.77 7.16
CA GLY A 103 -9.63 23.34 7.36
C GLY A 103 -8.62 22.27 7.82
N ALA A 104 -8.96 21.49 8.84
CA ALA A 104 -8.10 20.40 9.33
C ALA A 104 -7.87 19.30 8.29
N ARG A 105 -8.86 19.02 7.41
CA ARG A 105 -8.68 18.13 6.25
C ARG A 105 -7.66 18.72 5.28
N ASP A 106 -7.80 19.99 4.91
CA ASP A 106 -6.95 20.62 3.91
C ASP A 106 -5.52 20.82 4.42
N GLU A 107 -5.34 21.12 5.71
CA GLU A 107 -4.05 21.08 6.40
C GLU A 107 -3.42 19.68 6.38
N GLN A 108 -4.19 18.60 6.63
CA GLN A 108 -3.68 17.23 6.51
C GLN A 108 -3.33 16.84 5.07
N VAL A 109 -4.09 17.29 4.08
CA VAL A 109 -3.83 17.02 2.66
C VAL A 109 -2.56 17.73 2.20
N GLU A 110 -2.35 19.00 2.57
CA GLU A 110 -1.11 19.72 2.25
C GLU A 110 0.09 19.17 3.04
N ALA A 111 -0.07 18.79 4.31
CA ALA A 111 1.00 18.13 5.07
C ALA A 111 1.42 16.81 4.42
N ALA A 112 0.46 15.98 3.96
CA ALA A 112 0.74 14.73 3.28
C ALA A 112 1.36 14.94 1.88
N ARG A 113 0.98 16.00 1.16
CA ARG A 113 1.63 16.42 -0.10
C ARG A 113 3.08 16.82 0.14
N VAL A 114 3.34 17.67 1.13
CA VAL A 114 4.70 18.11 1.50
C VAL A 114 5.57 16.95 1.99
N GLU A 115 5.03 16.00 2.78
CA GLU A 115 5.74 14.78 3.16
C GLU A 115 6.08 13.92 1.92
N GLY A 116 5.11 13.72 1.03
CA GLY A 116 5.29 12.98 -0.22
C GLY A 116 6.32 13.62 -1.16
N ASP A 117 6.34 14.95 -1.26
CA ASP A 117 7.32 15.69 -2.05
C ASP A 117 8.73 15.60 -1.44
N GLN A 118 8.86 15.69 -0.12
CA GLN A 118 10.15 15.47 0.57
C GLN A 118 10.66 14.04 0.42
N LEU A 119 9.78 13.03 0.48
CA LEU A 119 10.15 11.63 0.27
C LEU A 119 10.59 11.38 -1.18
N ARG A 120 9.90 11.95 -2.17
CA ARG A 120 10.29 11.86 -3.58
C ARG A 120 11.60 12.58 -3.88
N ALA A 121 11.82 13.77 -3.29
CA ALA A 121 13.08 14.50 -3.42
C ALA A 121 14.26 13.70 -2.85
N ARG A 122 14.14 13.19 -1.61
CA ARG A 122 15.17 12.34 -0.98
C ARG A 122 15.46 11.08 -1.81
N ALA A 123 14.42 10.38 -2.28
CA ALA A 123 14.61 9.19 -3.12
C ALA A 123 15.31 9.50 -4.46
N GLN A 124 15.12 10.71 -5.00
CA GLN A 124 15.85 11.18 -6.19
C GLN A 124 17.31 11.55 -5.87
N GLU A 125 17.57 12.21 -4.74
CA GLU A 125 18.92 12.51 -4.25
C GLU A 125 19.70 11.22 -3.96
N ASP A 126 19.11 10.25 -3.24
CA ASP A 126 19.69 8.92 -2.97
C ASP A 126 20.00 8.17 -4.27
N ALA A 127 19.09 8.19 -5.26
CA ALA A 127 19.29 7.53 -6.55
C ALA A 127 20.37 8.21 -7.40
N LEU A 128 20.52 9.53 -7.32
CA LEU A 128 21.61 10.27 -7.97
C LEU A 128 22.95 9.98 -7.30
N ALA A 129 23.00 9.96 -5.97
CA ALA A 129 24.19 9.62 -5.20
C ALA A 129 24.66 8.18 -5.47
N LEU A 130 23.76 7.20 -5.44
CA LEU A 130 24.08 5.80 -5.75
C LEU A 130 24.58 5.60 -7.19
N ARG A 131 24.04 6.35 -8.16
CA ARG A 131 24.52 6.35 -9.55
C ARG A 131 25.91 6.99 -9.67
N ALA A 132 26.17 8.08 -8.95
CA ALA A 132 27.49 8.73 -8.91
C ALA A 132 28.56 7.82 -8.28
N GLU A 133 28.29 7.24 -7.11
CA GLU A 133 29.16 6.24 -6.45
C GLU A 133 29.44 5.05 -7.38
N SER A 134 28.39 4.51 -8.03
CA SER A 134 28.52 3.40 -8.98
C SER A 134 29.33 3.76 -10.23
N GLN A 135 29.39 5.03 -10.61
CA GLN A 135 30.24 5.51 -11.70
C GLN A 135 31.68 5.75 -11.24
N GLU A 136 31.90 6.36 -10.08
CA GLU A 136 33.25 6.55 -9.51
C GLU A 136 33.97 5.20 -9.30
N LEU A 137 33.25 4.19 -8.81
CA LEU A 137 33.76 2.81 -8.69
C LEU A 137 34.12 2.18 -10.04
N ARG A 138 33.42 2.53 -11.13
CA ARG A 138 33.70 2.06 -12.48
C ARG A 138 34.90 2.77 -13.09
N ASP A 139 34.98 4.08 -12.96
CA ASP A 139 36.05 4.90 -13.51
C ASP A 139 37.38 4.59 -12.77
N THR A 140 37.31 4.31 -11.46
CA THR A 140 38.41 3.74 -10.66
C THR A 140 38.82 2.36 -11.19
N ALA A 141 37.90 1.40 -11.28
CA ALA A 141 38.21 0.05 -11.76
C ALA A 141 38.74 0.02 -13.21
N ALA A 142 38.28 0.94 -14.07
CA ALA A 142 38.80 1.11 -15.43
C ALA A 142 40.23 1.67 -15.43
N THR A 143 40.54 2.61 -14.53
CA THR A 143 41.88 3.17 -14.35
C THR A 143 42.86 2.11 -13.81
N GLU A 144 42.45 1.33 -12.81
CA GLU A 144 43.22 0.17 -12.31
C GLU A 144 43.46 -0.86 -13.42
N THR A 145 42.43 -1.15 -14.22
CA THR A 145 42.53 -2.08 -15.36
C THR A 145 43.54 -1.60 -16.40
N ALA A 146 43.52 -0.32 -16.77
CA ALA A 146 44.47 0.26 -17.71
C ALA A 146 45.91 0.21 -17.15
N ALA A 147 46.11 0.58 -15.88
CA ALA A 147 47.42 0.53 -15.23
C ALA A 147 47.99 -0.90 -15.17
N LEU A 148 47.16 -1.92 -14.90
CA LEU A 148 47.57 -3.32 -14.92
C LEU A 148 47.96 -3.81 -16.34
N LEU A 149 47.21 -3.41 -17.37
CA LEU A 149 47.51 -3.77 -18.75
C LEU A 149 48.81 -3.10 -19.25
N ASP A 150 49.02 -1.83 -18.94
CA ASP A 150 50.25 -1.12 -19.34
C ASP A 150 51.48 -1.58 -18.55
N ALA A 151 51.33 -1.96 -17.27
CA ALA A 151 52.38 -2.63 -16.51
C ALA A 151 52.74 -4.01 -17.12
N ALA A 152 51.74 -4.83 -17.47
CA ALA A 152 51.96 -6.13 -18.11
C ALA A 152 52.62 -6.00 -19.49
N ARG A 153 52.29 -4.95 -20.27
CA ARG A 153 52.97 -4.62 -21.53
C ARG A 153 54.43 -4.26 -21.31
N ALA A 154 54.72 -3.36 -20.37
CA ALA A 154 56.10 -2.97 -20.05
C ALA A 154 56.96 -4.15 -19.56
N GLU A 155 56.37 -5.07 -18.78
CA GLU A 155 57.02 -6.31 -18.36
C GLU A 155 57.31 -7.24 -19.56
N ALA A 156 56.34 -7.42 -20.47
CA ALA A 156 56.51 -8.23 -21.68
C ALA A 156 57.55 -7.64 -22.65
N GLU A 157 57.56 -6.31 -22.85
CA GLU A 157 58.58 -5.62 -23.64
C GLU A 157 59.98 -5.77 -23.03
N GLY A 158 60.10 -5.63 -21.71
CA GLY A 158 61.35 -5.85 -20.98
C GLY A 158 61.85 -7.29 -21.08
N ALA A 159 60.95 -8.28 -20.96
CA ALA A 159 61.27 -9.70 -21.14
C ALA A 159 61.74 -10.00 -22.58
N VAL A 160 61.10 -9.42 -23.60
CA VAL A 160 61.51 -9.56 -25.01
C VAL A 160 62.87 -8.89 -25.26
N ALA A 161 63.18 -7.76 -24.63
CA ALA A 161 64.49 -7.13 -24.73
C ALA A 161 65.60 -7.99 -24.10
N ALA A 162 65.41 -8.48 -22.87
CA ALA A 162 66.37 -9.35 -22.18
C ALA A 162 66.57 -10.70 -22.92
N ALA A 163 65.51 -11.22 -23.54
CA ALA A 163 65.57 -12.37 -24.44
C ALA A 163 66.45 -12.10 -25.68
N GLN A 164 66.27 -10.96 -26.34
CA GLN A 164 67.06 -10.58 -27.51
C GLN A 164 68.54 -10.37 -27.17
N GLU A 165 68.85 -9.75 -26.02
CA GLU A 165 70.22 -9.61 -25.52
C GLU A 165 70.86 -10.98 -25.24
N THR A 166 70.12 -11.87 -24.56
CA THR A 166 70.58 -13.25 -24.27
C THR A 166 70.84 -14.04 -25.55
N ALA A 167 69.94 -13.96 -26.53
CA ALA A 167 70.11 -14.61 -27.82
C ALA A 167 71.31 -14.05 -28.62
N ALA A 168 71.51 -12.72 -28.60
CA ALA A 168 72.66 -12.09 -29.24
C ALA A 168 73.98 -12.54 -28.61
N ARG A 169 74.05 -12.62 -27.27
CA ARG A 169 75.21 -13.15 -26.54
C ARG A 169 75.50 -14.61 -26.93
N LEU A 170 74.50 -15.49 -26.90
CA LEU A 170 74.66 -16.91 -27.26
C LEU A 170 75.14 -17.09 -28.72
N VAL A 171 74.69 -16.23 -29.64
CA VAL A 171 75.15 -16.26 -31.04
C VAL A 171 76.62 -15.83 -31.16
N GLU A 172 77.08 -14.82 -30.42
CA GLU A 172 78.50 -14.44 -30.40
C GLU A 172 79.39 -15.45 -29.68
N GLU A 173 78.92 -16.03 -28.57
CA GLU A 173 79.61 -17.13 -27.87
C GLU A 173 79.75 -18.36 -28.77
N GLY A 174 78.69 -18.71 -29.52
CA GLY A 174 78.69 -19.77 -30.53
C GLY A 174 79.61 -19.48 -31.72
N ARG A 175 79.67 -18.23 -32.20
CA ARG A 175 80.62 -17.79 -33.24
C ARG A 175 82.06 -17.91 -32.75
N ALA A 176 82.36 -17.43 -31.55
CA ALA A 176 83.68 -17.52 -30.95
C ALA A 176 84.10 -18.97 -30.65
N GLY A 177 83.16 -19.82 -30.23
CA GLY A 177 83.38 -21.26 -30.08
C GLY A 177 83.69 -21.94 -31.42
N GLY A 178 82.85 -21.72 -32.43
CA GLY A 178 83.06 -22.24 -33.79
C GLY A 178 84.39 -21.83 -34.39
N GLN A 179 84.80 -20.56 -34.23
CA GLN A 179 86.11 -20.09 -34.69
C GLN A 179 87.25 -20.82 -33.97
N ARG A 180 87.21 -20.97 -32.64
CA ARG A 180 88.24 -21.72 -31.88
C ARG A 180 88.34 -23.18 -32.34
N HIS A 181 87.21 -23.84 -32.65
CA HIS A 181 87.23 -25.20 -33.19
C HIS A 181 87.80 -25.28 -34.61
N LEU A 182 87.53 -24.29 -35.48
CA LEU A 182 88.15 -24.20 -36.80
C LEU A 182 89.66 -23.96 -36.69
N ASP A 183 90.09 -23.07 -35.81
CA ASP A 183 91.51 -22.77 -35.58
C ASP A 183 92.27 -24.00 -35.05
N SER A 184 91.68 -24.75 -34.09
CA SER A 184 92.25 -26.02 -33.59
C SER A 184 92.32 -27.08 -34.69
N ALA A 185 91.22 -27.30 -35.41
CA ALA A 185 91.17 -28.30 -36.49
C ALA A 185 92.15 -27.96 -37.63
N MET A 186 92.39 -26.67 -37.92
CA MET A 186 93.42 -26.22 -38.85
C MET A 186 94.84 -26.49 -38.32
N ALA A 187 95.11 -26.22 -37.04
CA ALA A 187 96.40 -26.52 -36.41
C ALA A 187 96.69 -28.03 -36.35
N GLU A 188 95.69 -28.85 -36.03
CA GLU A 188 95.76 -30.32 -36.04
C GLU A 188 95.99 -30.86 -37.46
N ALA A 189 95.26 -30.34 -38.45
CA ALA A 189 95.44 -30.72 -39.85
C ALA A 189 96.84 -30.35 -40.37
N GLU A 190 97.38 -29.19 -39.99
CA GLU A 190 98.73 -28.78 -40.37
C GLU A 190 99.81 -29.61 -39.65
N SER A 191 99.61 -29.93 -38.37
CA SER A 191 100.45 -30.86 -37.60
C SER A 191 100.46 -32.27 -38.23
N LEU A 192 99.30 -32.76 -38.67
CA LEU A 192 99.18 -34.05 -39.36
C LEU A 192 99.85 -34.02 -40.74
N ARG A 193 99.72 -32.92 -41.50
CA ARG A 193 100.45 -32.72 -42.78
C ARG A 193 101.96 -32.70 -42.57
N ALA A 194 102.45 -31.97 -41.56
CA ALA A 194 103.87 -31.92 -41.23
C ALA A 194 104.42 -33.29 -40.81
N SER A 195 103.67 -34.02 -39.99
CA SER A 195 104.00 -35.39 -39.56
C SER A 195 104.02 -36.36 -40.74
N ALA A 196 102.99 -36.34 -41.60
CA ALA A 196 102.91 -37.18 -42.79
C ALA A 196 103.97 -36.81 -43.85
N SER A 197 104.36 -35.54 -43.96
CA SER A 197 105.46 -35.09 -44.81
C SER A 197 106.81 -35.61 -44.31
N THR A 198 107.03 -35.56 -42.99
CA THR A 198 108.23 -36.09 -42.33
C THR A 198 108.33 -37.61 -42.50
N GLU A 199 107.25 -38.34 -42.24
CA GLU A 199 107.22 -39.79 -42.43
C GLU A 199 107.29 -40.18 -43.92
N SER A 200 106.73 -39.39 -44.84
CA SER A 200 106.89 -39.58 -46.28
C SER A 200 108.31 -39.28 -46.77
N ALA A 201 109.05 -38.36 -46.14
CA ALA A 201 110.48 -38.17 -46.39
C ALA A 201 111.26 -39.40 -45.90
N ARG A 202 111.04 -39.82 -44.65
CA ARG A 202 111.64 -41.01 -44.06
C ARG A 202 111.38 -42.27 -44.88
N MET A 203 110.13 -42.53 -45.28
CA MET A 203 109.78 -43.67 -46.13
C MET A 203 110.44 -43.60 -47.51
N ARG A 204 110.69 -42.40 -48.06
CA ARG A 204 111.45 -42.25 -49.32
C ARG A 204 112.94 -42.49 -49.11
N ASP A 205 113.51 -42.13 -47.97
CA ASP A 205 114.91 -42.40 -47.64
C ASP A 205 115.14 -43.90 -47.34
N GLU A 206 114.26 -44.52 -46.55
CA GLU A 206 114.23 -45.97 -46.31
C GLU A 206 113.97 -46.76 -47.62
N ALA A 207 113.06 -46.28 -48.48
CA ALA A 207 112.85 -46.86 -49.81
C ALA A 207 114.04 -46.62 -50.76
N ALA A 208 114.78 -45.52 -50.66
CA ALA A 208 115.98 -45.29 -51.44
C ALA A 208 117.12 -46.24 -51.02
N LEU A 209 117.29 -46.46 -49.71
CA LEU A 209 118.19 -47.48 -49.16
C LEU A 209 117.78 -48.88 -49.62
N HIS A 210 116.48 -49.22 -49.55
CA HIS A 210 115.97 -50.49 -50.08
C HIS A 210 116.11 -50.61 -51.60
N VAL A 211 115.95 -49.54 -52.39
CA VAL A 211 116.17 -49.58 -53.84
C VAL A 211 117.66 -49.75 -54.18
N GLU A 212 118.58 -49.20 -53.39
CA GLU A 212 120.01 -49.40 -53.60
C GLU A 212 120.48 -50.80 -53.16
N GLU A 213 119.94 -51.35 -52.06
CA GLU A 213 120.06 -52.77 -51.69
C GLU A 213 119.43 -53.69 -52.75
N LEU A 214 118.26 -53.31 -53.29
CA LEU A 214 117.58 -54.07 -54.33
C LEU A 214 118.35 -53.98 -55.65
N ARG A 215 119.00 -52.86 -55.99
CA ARG A 215 119.95 -52.79 -57.13
C ARG A 215 121.18 -53.65 -56.89
N ARG A 216 121.74 -53.64 -55.68
CA ARG A 216 122.89 -54.47 -55.28
C ARG A 216 122.59 -55.97 -55.39
N THR A 217 121.37 -56.38 -55.05
CA THR A 217 120.93 -57.78 -55.10
C THR A 217 120.36 -58.17 -56.47
N THR A 218 119.47 -57.37 -57.07
CA THR A 218 118.91 -57.62 -58.41
C THR A 218 119.89 -57.37 -59.54
N GLY A 219 120.97 -56.61 -59.37
CA GLY A 219 122.11 -56.69 -60.28
C GLY A 219 122.63 -58.13 -60.35
N ALA A 220 122.96 -58.68 -59.17
CA ALA A 220 123.35 -60.09 -59.02
C ALA A 220 122.21 -61.12 -59.23
N GLU A 221 120.97 -60.72 -59.54
CA GLU A 221 119.80 -61.59 -59.80
C GLU A 221 119.36 -61.50 -61.26
N VAL A 222 119.48 -60.35 -61.94
CA VAL A 222 119.27 -60.19 -63.39
C VAL A 222 120.42 -60.82 -64.16
N ASP A 223 121.64 -60.78 -63.60
CA ASP A 223 122.76 -61.62 -64.05
C ASP A 223 122.42 -63.14 -64.00
N ARG A 224 121.40 -63.54 -63.21
CA ARG A 224 120.84 -64.90 -63.16
C ARG A 224 119.52 -65.07 -63.95
N MET A 225 118.62 -64.09 -64.01
CA MET A 225 117.29 -64.20 -64.65
C MET A 225 117.27 -63.82 -66.13
N ARG A 226 118.29 -63.13 -66.64
CA ARG A 226 118.55 -63.02 -68.09
C ARG A 226 118.88 -64.39 -68.74
N GLN A 227 118.95 -65.44 -67.94
CA GLN A 227 119.14 -66.84 -68.34
C GLN A 227 117.81 -67.60 -68.51
N ALA A 228 116.62 -66.95 -68.53
CA ALA A 228 115.33 -67.63 -68.29
C ALA A 228 114.09 -67.37 -69.20
N ALA A 229 113.56 -66.14 -69.34
CA ALA A 229 112.08 -65.95 -69.47
C ALA A 229 111.55 -65.29 -70.77
N GLU A 230 110.86 -66.04 -71.65
CA GLU A 230 110.43 -65.56 -73.00
C GLU A 230 108.89 -65.92 -73.33
N GLU A 231 107.82 -65.18 -72.81
CA GLU A 231 106.28 -65.39 -72.98
C GLU A 231 105.22 -64.20 -72.62
N THR A 232 103.85 -64.39 -72.57
CA THR A 232 102.69 -63.37 -72.72
C THR A 232 101.29 -63.54 -71.93
N LEU A 233 100.22 -62.64 -72.04
CA LEU A 233 98.82 -62.70 -71.38
C LEU A 233 97.66 -61.64 -71.77
N ALA A 234 96.31 -61.83 -71.52
CA ALA A 234 95.12 -60.84 -71.64
C ALA A 234 93.63 -61.24 -71.12
N ALA A 235 92.61 -60.33 -70.84
CA ALA A 235 91.15 -60.65 -70.44
C ALA A 235 89.94 -59.57 -70.30
N ALA A 236 88.63 -59.96 -70.52
CA ALA A 236 87.21 -59.70 -69.95
C ALA A 236 86.32 -58.34 -69.82
N ARG A 237 84.92 -58.40 -69.78
CA ARG A 237 83.86 -57.35 -69.36
C ARG A 237 82.29 -57.73 -69.28
N ALA A 238 81.31 -56.84 -68.86
CA ALA A 238 79.80 -57.03 -68.70
C ALA A 238 78.85 -55.76 -68.37
N GLU A 239 77.47 -55.79 -68.53
CA GLU A 239 76.45 -54.63 -68.49
C GLU A 239 74.95 -54.86 -67.94
N SER A 240 74.00 -53.84 -67.75
CA SER A 240 72.52 -53.97 -67.28
C SER A 240 71.52 -52.71 -67.31
N GLU A 241 70.14 -52.78 -67.08
CA GLU A 241 69.08 -51.64 -67.06
C GLU A 241 67.58 -51.88 -66.44
N GLN A 242 66.66 -50.87 -66.17
CA GLN A 242 65.17 -51.00 -65.71
C GLN A 242 64.17 -49.72 -65.64
N LYS A 243 62.80 -49.80 -65.35
CA LYS A 243 61.70 -48.69 -65.29
C LYS A 243 60.40 -48.84 -64.35
N LEU A 244 59.40 -47.87 -64.27
CA LEU A 244 58.17 -47.76 -63.33
C LEU A 244 56.93 -46.79 -63.72
N HIS A 245 55.68 -46.82 -63.13
CA HIS A 245 54.51 -45.84 -63.34
C HIS A 245 53.37 -45.62 -62.23
N GLN A 246 52.67 -44.43 -62.25
CA GLN A 246 51.24 -44.06 -61.87
C GLN A 246 50.69 -43.70 -60.42
N ALA A 247 49.80 -42.66 -60.27
CA ALA A 247 48.86 -42.33 -59.13
C ALA A 247 47.86 -41.11 -59.39
N ALA A 248 46.70 -40.91 -58.67
CA ALA A 248 45.80 -39.68 -58.72
C ALA A 248 44.60 -39.51 -57.68
N GLU A 249 44.05 -38.28 -57.58
CA GLU A 249 42.71 -37.75 -57.10
C GLU A 249 42.39 -37.28 -55.62
N GLN A 250 41.90 -36.02 -55.48
CA GLN A 250 41.31 -35.28 -54.30
C GLN A 250 40.50 -34.05 -54.86
N THR A 251 39.70 -33.18 -54.17
CA THR A 251 39.20 -32.92 -52.77
C THR A 251 37.64 -32.86 -52.78
N GLU A 252 36.80 -32.45 -51.80
CA GLU A 252 36.79 -31.72 -50.50
C GLU A 252 36.69 -30.15 -50.44
N TRP A 253 35.89 -29.67 -49.47
CA TRP A 253 35.75 -28.38 -48.75
C TRP A 253 34.57 -27.40 -49.02
N ALA A 254 33.69 -27.30 -48.01
CA ALA A 254 32.87 -26.18 -47.51
C ALA A 254 32.04 -25.25 -48.44
N THR A 255 30.72 -25.16 -48.16
CA THR A 255 29.93 -23.91 -48.28
C THR A 255 28.80 -23.80 -47.24
N ARG A 256 29.09 -23.05 -46.16
CA ARG A 256 28.29 -21.94 -45.58
C ARG A 256 26.76 -22.11 -45.37
N THR A 257 26.39 -22.21 -44.09
CA THR A 257 25.26 -21.54 -43.39
C THR A 257 24.02 -21.14 -44.19
N VAL A 258 22.90 -21.88 -44.04
CA VAL A 258 21.60 -21.56 -44.67
C VAL A 258 20.41 -21.85 -43.73
N ARG A 259 19.67 -20.78 -43.36
CA ARG A 259 18.31 -20.73 -42.75
C ARG A 259 18.15 -21.34 -41.34
N SER A 260 17.54 -20.73 -40.31
CA SER A 260 16.44 -19.72 -40.15
C SER A 260 15.01 -20.27 -40.30
N VAL A 261 14.01 -19.55 -39.72
CA VAL A 261 12.57 -19.91 -39.48
C VAL A 261 12.40 -20.65 -38.12
N LEU A 262 11.86 -20.02 -37.04
CA LEU A 262 10.45 -19.66 -36.70
C LEU A 262 9.56 -20.89 -36.39
N ALA A 263 8.52 -20.88 -35.54
CA ALA A 263 8.01 -19.98 -34.48
C ALA A 263 6.85 -20.71 -33.72
N GLY A 264 6.25 -20.12 -32.67
CA GLY A 264 4.99 -20.62 -32.07
C GLY A 264 4.65 -19.98 -30.71
N ALA A 265 3.36 -19.70 -30.44
CA ALA A 265 2.86 -19.04 -29.22
C ALA A 265 1.37 -19.36 -28.95
N ALA A 266 0.83 -18.83 -27.84
CA ALA A 266 -0.59 -18.88 -27.40
C ALA A 266 -1.10 -20.27 -26.93
N THR A 267 -2.05 -20.42 -25.99
CA THR A 267 -2.74 -19.49 -25.05
C THR A 267 -3.05 -20.26 -23.73
N GLU A 268 -3.96 -19.97 -22.77
CA GLU A 268 -5.12 -19.04 -22.68
C GLU A 268 -5.28 -18.43 -21.26
N ALA A 269 -6.45 -18.56 -20.60
CA ALA A 269 -6.83 -17.80 -19.40
C ALA A 269 -7.78 -18.55 -18.44
N ASP A 270 -7.65 -18.27 -17.13
CA ASP A 270 -8.76 -18.13 -16.14
C ASP A 270 -8.17 -17.58 -14.81
N ALA A 271 -8.87 -16.84 -13.93
CA ALA A 271 -10.24 -16.33 -13.94
C ALA A 271 -10.29 -14.90 -13.36
N ILE A 272 -11.34 -14.13 -13.65
CA ILE A 272 -11.44 -12.69 -13.34
C ILE A 272 -12.50 -12.34 -12.27
N ARG A 273 -12.13 -11.35 -11.42
CA ARG A 273 -12.95 -10.40 -10.62
C ARG A 273 -14.44 -10.71 -10.39
N LYS A 274 -14.88 -10.71 -9.13
CA LYS A 274 -16.28 -10.41 -8.73
C LYS A 274 -16.32 -9.32 -7.65
N ALA A 275 -17.34 -8.47 -7.72
CA ALA A 275 -17.58 -7.33 -6.84
C ALA A 275 -18.81 -7.57 -5.93
N GLY A 276 -19.08 -6.66 -4.98
CA GLY A 276 -20.24 -6.74 -4.07
C GLY A 276 -21.41 -5.81 -4.46
N HIS A 277 -22.42 -5.72 -3.58
CA HIS A 277 -23.24 -4.54 -3.19
C HIS A 277 -24.66 -4.92 -2.65
N ALA A 278 -25.19 -4.05 -1.78
CA ALA A 278 -26.62 -3.69 -1.58
C ALA A 278 -27.61 -4.54 -0.72
N ASP A 279 -28.21 -3.83 0.24
CA ASP A 279 -29.65 -3.60 0.51
C ASP A 279 -30.61 -4.55 1.27
N VAL A 280 -30.94 -4.11 2.50
CA VAL A 280 -32.26 -3.65 3.02
C VAL A 280 -33.54 -4.51 2.85
N ALA A 281 -34.06 -4.91 4.02
CA ALA A 281 -35.46 -5.07 4.50
C ALA A 281 -36.63 -5.44 3.55
N ALA A 282 -37.44 -6.43 4.00
CA ALA A 282 -38.79 -6.67 3.47
C ALA A 282 -39.85 -7.10 4.52
N HIS A 283 -40.70 -6.12 4.90
CA HIS A 283 -42.16 -6.28 4.96
C HIS A 283 -42.82 -7.22 6.00
N THR A 284 -43.26 -6.64 7.13
CA THR A 284 -44.68 -6.31 7.39
C THR A 284 -45.78 -7.29 6.90
N ARG A 285 -45.67 -8.61 7.14
CA ARG A 285 -46.61 -9.61 6.57
C ARG A 285 -47.54 -10.36 7.54
N LEU A 286 -47.58 -10.05 8.85
CA LEU A 286 -48.26 -10.90 9.85
C LEU A 286 -49.34 -10.24 10.75
N VAL A 287 -49.98 -9.14 10.30
CA VAL A 287 -51.20 -8.61 10.96
C VAL A 287 -52.37 -9.62 10.88
N ARG A 288 -52.43 -10.46 9.84
CA ARG A 288 -53.67 -11.14 9.41
C ARG A 288 -53.82 -12.58 9.95
N ARG A 289 -54.01 -12.79 11.27
CA ARG A 289 -54.48 -14.12 11.79
C ARG A 289 -55.18 -14.27 13.16
N ARG A 290 -55.64 -13.24 13.91
CA ARG A 290 -56.38 -13.42 15.20
C ARG A 290 -57.47 -12.35 15.53
N LEU A 291 -58.76 -12.53 15.13
CA LEU A 291 -59.88 -11.56 15.43
C LEU A 291 -61.34 -12.02 15.05
N GLN A 292 -62.32 -12.38 15.97
CA GLN A 292 -63.83 -12.59 15.69
C GLN A 292 -64.85 -12.38 16.96
N GLY A 293 -65.93 -11.47 17.05
CA GLY A 293 -66.96 -11.10 18.22
C GLY A 293 -68.25 -10.04 18.12
N VAL A 294 -69.19 -9.71 19.15
CA VAL A 294 -70.57 -8.89 19.14
C VAL A 294 -71.30 -8.19 20.46
N ILE A 295 -72.49 -7.38 20.48
CA ILE A 295 -73.26 -6.62 21.66
C ILE A 295 -74.80 -5.97 21.52
N ALA A 296 -75.62 -5.43 22.56
CA ALA A 296 -77.06 -4.74 22.56
C ALA A 296 -77.79 -3.97 23.86
N ALA A 297 -78.99 -3.20 23.84
CA ALA A 297 -79.81 -2.46 25.01
C ALA A 297 -81.34 -1.80 24.86
N VAL A 298 -82.15 -1.22 25.89
CA VAL A 298 -83.63 -0.57 25.91
C VAL A 298 -84.32 0.25 27.18
N ALA A 299 -85.49 1.07 27.16
CA ALA A 299 -86.33 1.79 28.30
C ALA A 299 -87.81 2.55 28.09
N GLU A 300 -88.66 3.08 29.12
CA GLU A 300 -90.05 3.89 29.05
C GLU A 300 -90.84 4.57 30.37
N ARG A 301 -91.85 5.57 30.28
CA ARG A 301 -93.21 5.90 31.04
C ARG A 301 -93.69 7.13 32.05
N MET A 302 -95.00 7.71 32.06
CA MET A 302 -95.72 8.72 33.07
C MET A 302 -97.36 9.06 33.11
N ALA A 303 -98.01 10.01 33.95
CA ALA A 303 -99.54 10.45 34.12
C ALA A 303 -100.07 11.75 35.04
N LEU A 304 -101.41 12.27 35.12
CA LEU A 304 -102.03 13.53 35.89
C LEU A 304 -103.66 13.82 36.07
N GLN A 305 -104.31 14.71 36.98
CA GLN A 305 -105.84 15.15 37.13
C GLN A 305 -106.43 16.35 38.13
N LEU A 306 -107.80 16.74 38.20
CA LEU A 306 -108.83 17.48 39.18
C LEU A 306 -109.49 19.02 39.14
N ALA A 307 -110.65 19.51 39.84
CA ALA A 307 -111.42 20.87 39.58
C ALA A 307 -112.87 21.48 40.13
N ASP A 308 -113.05 22.76 40.63
CA ASP A 308 -113.97 23.92 40.17
C ASP A 308 -113.68 25.34 40.79
N ALA A 309 -114.03 25.62 42.06
CA ALA A 309 -113.34 26.70 42.81
C ALA A 309 -111.85 26.33 42.93
N GLN A 310 -111.60 25.03 43.12
CA GLN A 310 -110.31 24.42 42.88
C GLN A 310 -109.96 24.31 41.38
N GLN A 311 -110.84 24.54 40.40
CA GLN A 311 -110.44 24.71 39.00
C GLN A 311 -109.98 26.14 38.75
N SER A 312 -110.46 27.13 39.51
CA SER A 312 -109.87 28.48 39.53
C SER A 312 -108.52 28.47 40.27
N ALA A 313 -108.41 27.77 41.39
CA ALA A 313 -107.12 27.56 42.06
C ALA A 313 -106.20 26.66 41.24
N ASP A 314 -106.69 25.61 40.56
CA ASP A 314 -105.94 24.80 39.60
C ASP A 314 -105.78 25.52 38.25
N ASP A 315 -106.49 26.60 37.92
CA ASP A 315 -106.28 27.43 36.72
C ASP A 315 -105.19 28.46 37.01
N ILE A 316 -105.16 29.00 38.24
CA ILE A 316 -104.06 29.82 38.74
C ILE A 316 -102.82 28.94 38.99
N ALA A 317 -102.95 27.75 39.58
CA ALA A 317 -101.87 26.79 39.73
C ALA A 317 -101.54 26.04 38.44
N ARG A 318 -102.42 25.98 37.43
CA ARG A 318 -102.03 25.61 36.06
C ARG A 318 -101.42 26.78 35.32
N THR A 319 -101.77 28.04 35.52
CA THR A 319 -101.07 29.14 34.81
C THR A 319 -99.73 29.46 35.47
N ALA A 320 -99.65 29.48 36.80
CA ALA A 320 -98.40 29.52 37.56
C ALA A 320 -97.60 28.22 37.38
N GLY A 321 -98.23 27.06 37.36
CA GLY A 321 -97.56 25.77 37.14
C GLY A 321 -97.14 25.53 35.68
N LEU A 322 -97.87 26.05 34.70
CA LEU A 322 -97.44 26.10 33.29
C LEU A 322 -96.33 27.14 33.12
N ALA A 323 -96.42 28.32 33.73
CA ALA A 323 -95.34 29.31 33.69
C ALA A 323 -94.08 28.83 34.42
N ALA A 324 -94.23 28.10 35.54
CA ALA A 324 -93.14 27.47 36.25
C ALA A 324 -92.56 26.31 35.43
N ALA A 325 -93.40 25.45 34.82
CA ALA A 325 -92.92 24.39 33.92
C ALA A 325 -92.34 24.94 32.60
N GLU A 326 -92.78 26.10 32.14
CA GLU A 326 -92.25 26.82 30.97
C GLU A 326 -90.91 27.45 31.31
N MET A 327 -90.77 28.16 32.44
CA MET A 327 -89.47 28.64 32.93
C MET A 327 -88.52 27.51 33.31
N GLU A 328 -89.01 26.41 33.90
CA GLU A 328 -88.19 25.23 34.21
C GLU A 328 -87.79 24.50 32.91
N SER A 329 -88.66 24.46 31.91
CA SER A 329 -88.35 24.00 30.55
C SER A 329 -87.33 24.91 29.87
N GLU A 330 -87.47 26.24 29.95
CA GLU A 330 -86.49 27.20 29.42
C GLU A 330 -85.15 27.10 30.17
N ALA A 331 -85.16 26.94 31.49
CA ALA A 331 -83.96 26.74 32.30
C ALA A 331 -83.27 25.41 31.95
N LYS A 332 -84.00 24.30 31.89
CA LYS A 332 -83.48 22.99 31.42
C LYS A 332 -82.98 23.05 29.98
N ALA A 333 -83.69 23.73 29.08
CA ALA A 333 -83.27 23.92 27.69
C ALA A 333 -82.08 24.88 27.56
N THR A 334 -81.84 25.75 28.54
CA THR A 334 -80.68 26.67 28.57
C THR A 334 -79.47 25.98 29.20
N LEU A 335 -79.66 25.21 30.28
CA LEU A 335 -78.64 24.30 30.82
C LEU A 335 -78.21 23.27 29.76
N ALA A 336 -79.14 22.53 29.15
CA ALA A 336 -78.81 21.56 28.11
C ALA A 336 -78.14 22.19 26.87
N ARG A 337 -78.42 23.47 26.56
CA ARG A 337 -77.68 24.23 25.54
C ARG A 337 -76.27 24.59 26.02
N ALA A 338 -76.11 25.08 27.24
CA ALA A 338 -74.82 25.43 27.82
C ALA A 338 -73.92 24.20 28.02
N GLU A 339 -74.47 23.07 28.46
CA GLU A 339 -73.79 21.77 28.55
C GLU A 339 -73.36 21.26 27.17
N ALA A 340 -74.25 21.32 26.16
CA ALA A 340 -73.91 20.91 24.79
C ALA A 340 -72.88 21.84 24.13
N GLU A 341 -72.89 23.14 24.46
CA GLU A 341 -71.93 24.13 23.97
C GLU A 341 -70.57 24.00 24.69
N ALA A 342 -70.56 23.76 26.00
CA ALA A 342 -69.35 23.45 26.76
C ALA A 342 -68.74 22.11 26.32
N ALA A 343 -69.54 21.07 26.12
CA ALA A 343 -69.09 19.78 25.60
C ALA A 343 -68.50 19.90 24.18
N ARG A 344 -69.06 20.77 23.33
CA ARG A 344 -68.45 21.12 22.03
C ARG A 344 -67.12 21.84 22.19
N VAL A 345 -67.05 22.89 23.01
CA VAL A 345 -65.80 23.63 23.24
C VAL A 345 -64.69 22.73 23.80
N ILE A 346 -65.01 21.81 24.71
CA ILE A 346 -64.08 20.81 25.23
C ILE A 346 -63.66 19.81 24.14
N ALA A 347 -64.61 19.31 23.34
CA ALA A 347 -64.32 18.41 22.23
C ALA A 347 -63.41 19.10 21.21
N ASP A 348 -63.80 20.26 20.67
CA ASP A 348 -63.06 21.04 19.67
C ASP A 348 -61.64 21.40 20.16
N ALA A 349 -61.49 21.79 21.44
CA ALA A 349 -60.19 22.09 22.04
C ALA A 349 -59.31 20.83 22.21
N THR A 350 -59.92 19.67 22.49
CA THR A 350 -59.20 18.39 22.56
C THR A 350 -58.75 17.97 21.15
N ASP A 351 -59.65 18.08 20.17
CA ASP A 351 -59.44 17.79 18.74
C ASP A 351 -58.32 18.67 18.14
N GLU A 352 -58.26 19.95 18.51
CA GLU A 352 -57.18 20.90 18.16
C GLU A 352 -55.86 20.52 18.85
N SER A 353 -55.90 20.16 20.14
CA SER A 353 -54.74 19.77 20.94
C SER A 353 -54.08 18.48 20.42
N GLU A 354 -54.88 17.42 20.17
CA GLU A 354 -54.39 16.16 19.60
C GLU A 354 -53.77 16.41 18.21
N ARG A 355 -54.42 17.19 17.35
CA ARG A 355 -53.86 17.60 16.05
C ARG A 355 -52.58 18.42 16.18
N ALA A 356 -52.43 19.23 17.23
CA ALA A 356 -51.19 19.96 17.50
C ALA A 356 -50.07 19.02 17.94
N VAL A 357 -50.35 18.09 18.84
CA VAL A 357 -49.41 17.04 19.27
C VAL A 357 -48.97 16.19 18.09
N GLU A 358 -49.88 15.65 17.27
CA GLU A 358 -49.51 14.88 16.07
C GLU A 358 -48.62 15.69 15.09
N ARG A 359 -48.83 17.01 14.97
CA ARG A 359 -47.99 17.88 14.11
C ARG A 359 -46.58 18.03 14.69
N LEU A 360 -46.46 18.18 16.00
CA LEU A 360 -45.17 18.27 16.70
C LEU A 360 -44.42 16.94 16.68
N GLU A 361 -45.10 15.81 16.92
CA GLU A 361 -44.51 14.47 16.86
C GLU A 361 -44.04 14.11 15.45
N ARG A 362 -44.82 14.43 14.40
CA ARG A 362 -44.37 14.27 12.99
C ARG A 362 -43.13 15.09 12.70
N ARG A 363 -43.13 16.40 13.01
CA ARG A 363 -41.96 17.27 12.84
C ARG A 363 -40.73 16.78 13.62
N ARG A 364 -40.94 16.27 14.83
CA ARG A 364 -39.88 15.69 15.65
C ARG A 364 -39.31 14.42 15.00
N ALA A 365 -40.14 13.50 14.56
CA ALA A 365 -39.70 12.27 13.88
C ALA A 365 -39.00 12.58 12.54
N GLU A 366 -39.48 13.56 11.78
CA GLU A 366 -38.83 14.09 10.58
C GLU A 366 -37.44 14.67 10.89
N ALA A 367 -37.31 15.47 11.96
CA ALA A 367 -36.04 16.05 12.39
C ALA A 367 -35.05 14.98 12.95
N GLU A 368 -35.52 14.04 13.77
CA GLU A 368 -34.71 12.93 14.30
C GLU A 368 -34.22 12.01 13.15
N SER A 369 -35.07 11.74 12.16
CA SER A 369 -34.73 11.00 10.94
C SER A 369 -33.72 11.78 10.07
N GLY A 370 -33.94 13.07 9.85
CA GLY A 370 -33.00 13.94 9.14
C GLY A 370 -31.62 13.98 9.80
N ALA A 371 -31.57 14.15 11.12
CA ALA A 371 -30.34 14.13 11.91
C ALA A 371 -29.68 12.73 11.95
N ALA A 372 -30.44 11.64 11.86
CA ALA A 372 -29.89 10.29 11.71
C ALA A 372 -29.25 10.09 10.32
N ASN A 373 -29.95 10.49 9.26
CA ASN A 373 -29.46 10.39 7.88
C ASN A 373 -28.21 11.25 7.66
N LEU A 374 -28.19 12.49 8.15
CA LEU A 374 -27.01 13.36 8.11
C LEU A 374 -25.81 12.75 8.84
N ARG A 375 -26.02 12.12 10.00
CA ARG A 375 -24.95 11.41 10.73
C ARG A 375 -24.46 10.17 9.99
N SER A 376 -25.32 9.42 9.29
CA SER A 376 -24.89 8.31 8.42
C SER A 376 -24.02 8.82 7.28
N LEU A 377 -24.50 9.81 6.53
CA LEU A 377 -23.79 10.40 5.39
C LEU A 377 -22.42 10.96 5.81
N VAL A 378 -22.33 11.69 6.93
CA VAL A 378 -21.05 12.20 7.45
C VAL A 378 -20.12 11.06 7.89
N ALA A 379 -20.64 10.00 8.53
CA ALA A 379 -19.83 8.84 8.91
C ALA A 379 -19.31 8.06 7.69
N GLU A 380 -20.14 7.90 6.65
CA GLU A 380 -19.77 7.29 5.38
C GLU A 380 -18.72 8.12 4.63
N GLU A 381 -18.87 9.45 4.59
CA GLU A 381 -17.93 10.38 3.96
C GLU A 381 -16.57 10.39 4.68
N VAL A 382 -16.57 10.47 6.02
CA VAL A 382 -15.34 10.36 6.83
C VAL A 382 -14.67 9.00 6.66
N THR A 383 -15.44 7.92 6.51
CA THR A 383 -14.91 6.58 6.26
C THR A 383 -14.30 6.48 4.86
N ARG A 384 -14.95 7.05 3.83
CA ARG A 384 -14.46 7.07 2.44
C ARG A 384 -13.18 7.90 2.33
N SER A 385 -13.18 9.13 2.85
CA SER A 385 -12.01 10.01 2.84
C SER A 385 -10.82 9.40 3.58
N ARG A 386 -11.05 8.70 4.71
CA ARG A 386 -9.99 7.94 5.41
C ARG A 386 -9.46 6.74 4.61
N ALA A 387 -10.31 6.08 3.82
CA ALA A 387 -9.90 4.98 2.95
C ALA A 387 -9.09 5.50 1.74
N GLU A 388 -9.53 6.60 1.11
CA GLU A 388 -8.82 7.28 0.02
C GLU A 388 -7.44 7.78 0.49
N ALA A 389 -7.38 8.48 1.62
CA ALA A 389 -6.12 8.90 2.24
C ALA A 389 -5.24 7.74 2.73
N ALA A 390 -5.75 6.51 2.84
CA ALA A 390 -4.95 5.31 3.09
C ALA A 390 -4.47 4.63 1.79
N GLU A 391 -5.31 4.62 0.75
CA GLU A 391 -4.99 4.16 -0.60
C GLU A 391 -3.83 4.98 -1.20
N ASP A 392 -3.91 6.32 -1.16
CA ASP A 392 -2.89 7.21 -1.71
C ASP A 392 -1.55 7.08 -0.97
N ARG A 393 -1.57 6.99 0.38
CA ARG A 393 -0.36 6.70 1.17
C ARG A 393 0.22 5.32 0.91
N ARG A 394 -0.60 4.34 0.49
CA ARG A 394 -0.10 3.02 0.07
C ARG A 394 0.56 3.11 -1.31
N ARG A 395 -0.08 3.77 -2.29
CA ARG A 395 0.48 3.99 -3.63
C ARG A 395 1.80 4.76 -3.59
N ALA A 396 1.88 5.86 -2.85
CA ALA A 396 3.12 6.62 -2.70
C ALA A 396 4.27 5.76 -2.10
N ARG A 397 3.95 4.80 -1.21
CA ARG A 397 4.92 3.83 -0.68
C ARG A 397 5.29 2.74 -1.69
N GLU A 398 4.32 2.22 -2.44
CA GLU A 398 4.52 1.26 -3.52
C GLU A 398 5.44 1.85 -4.62
N GLU A 399 5.17 3.08 -5.06
CA GLU A 399 5.99 3.84 -6.01
C GLU A 399 7.40 4.13 -5.47
N SER A 400 7.53 4.57 -4.21
CA SER A 400 8.84 4.82 -3.60
C SER A 400 9.68 3.55 -3.47
N VAL A 401 9.06 2.42 -3.12
CA VAL A 401 9.74 1.11 -3.05
C VAL A 401 10.11 0.63 -4.45
N ALA A 402 9.28 0.86 -5.47
CA ALA A 402 9.59 0.52 -6.85
C ALA A 402 10.81 1.30 -7.37
N LEU A 403 10.87 2.62 -7.15
CA LEU A 403 12.02 3.46 -7.54
C LEU A 403 13.33 3.03 -6.84
N VAL A 404 13.28 2.69 -5.55
CA VAL A 404 14.45 2.19 -4.82
C VAL A 404 14.86 0.79 -5.29
N ALA A 405 13.91 -0.06 -5.68
CA ALA A 405 14.20 -1.38 -6.26
C ALA A 405 14.82 -1.26 -7.66
N GLU A 406 14.31 -0.34 -8.50
CA GLU A 406 14.84 -0.02 -9.83
C GLU A 406 16.27 0.52 -9.74
N GLY A 407 16.53 1.53 -8.89
CA GLY A 407 17.87 2.08 -8.68
C GLY A 407 18.89 1.06 -8.13
N ARG A 408 18.44 0.10 -7.31
CA ARG A 408 19.28 -1.04 -6.88
C ARG A 408 19.55 -2.03 -8.02
N ALA A 409 18.53 -2.38 -8.80
CA ALA A 409 18.68 -3.27 -9.94
C ALA A 409 19.56 -2.69 -11.05
N GLU A 410 19.51 -1.37 -11.27
CA GLU A 410 20.50 -0.64 -12.06
C GLU A 410 21.90 -0.80 -11.45
N ALA A 411 22.11 -0.39 -10.19
CA ALA A 411 23.42 -0.41 -9.54
C ALA A 411 24.08 -1.79 -9.55
N ASP A 412 23.31 -2.86 -9.36
CA ASP A 412 23.84 -4.23 -9.42
C ASP A 412 24.17 -4.67 -10.86
N GLN A 413 23.41 -4.27 -11.88
CA GLN A 413 23.83 -4.39 -13.28
C GLN A 413 25.10 -3.57 -13.57
N LEU A 414 25.24 -2.37 -12.96
CA LEU A 414 26.41 -1.53 -13.14
C LEU A 414 27.68 -2.19 -12.58
N ARG A 415 27.56 -2.79 -11.38
CA ARG A 415 28.59 -3.57 -10.68
C ARG A 415 28.94 -4.86 -11.40
N GLU A 416 27.96 -5.62 -11.88
CA GLU A 416 28.23 -6.86 -12.61
C GLU A 416 28.91 -6.58 -13.96
N GLY A 417 28.51 -5.51 -14.66
CA GLY A 417 29.20 -5.03 -15.86
C GLY A 417 30.67 -4.67 -15.60
N ALA A 418 30.98 -4.09 -14.44
CA ALA A 418 32.36 -3.80 -14.02
C ALA A 418 33.15 -5.08 -13.70
N ARG A 419 32.56 -6.05 -12.97
CA ARG A 419 33.19 -7.36 -12.70
C ARG A 419 33.53 -8.10 -14.00
N ARG A 420 32.57 -8.19 -14.94
CA ARG A 420 32.76 -8.78 -16.26
C ARG A 420 33.76 -8.02 -17.14
N ALA A 421 34.16 -6.79 -16.80
CA ALA A 421 35.26 -6.07 -17.45
C ALA A 421 36.61 -6.44 -16.83
N LEU A 422 36.71 -6.41 -15.49
CA LEU A 422 37.89 -6.85 -14.74
C LEU A 422 38.25 -8.31 -15.03
N GLU A 423 37.27 -9.21 -15.15
CA GLU A 423 37.48 -10.63 -15.51
C GLU A 423 38.06 -10.79 -16.92
N ARG A 424 37.58 -10.02 -17.90
CA ARG A 424 38.13 -10.05 -19.26
C ARG A 424 39.56 -9.52 -19.31
N ALA A 425 39.86 -8.43 -18.62
CA ALA A 425 41.23 -7.91 -18.55
C ALA A 425 42.18 -8.86 -17.83
N ARG A 426 41.73 -9.55 -16.77
CA ARG A 426 42.50 -10.62 -16.11
C ARG A 426 42.77 -11.81 -17.02
N ALA A 427 41.82 -12.20 -17.87
CA ALA A 427 42.02 -13.22 -18.89
C ALA A 427 43.04 -12.76 -19.96
N GLU A 428 42.92 -11.52 -20.45
CA GLU A 428 43.87 -10.94 -21.41
C GLU A 428 45.30 -10.86 -20.84
N ILE A 429 45.45 -10.49 -19.56
CA ILE A 429 46.75 -10.53 -18.86
C ILE A 429 47.27 -11.98 -18.73
N ALA A 430 46.42 -12.96 -18.44
CA ALA A 430 46.82 -14.36 -18.34
C ALA A 430 47.25 -14.96 -19.70
N ASP A 431 46.54 -14.61 -20.78
CA ASP A 431 46.91 -14.99 -22.16
C ASP A 431 48.26 -14.37 -22.57
N LEU A 432 48.50 -13.09 -22.23
CA LEU A 432 49.79 -12.42 -22.43
C LEU A 432 50.92 -13.05 -21.61
N GLN A 433 50.66 -13.46 -20.36
CA GLN A 433 51.63 -14.18 -19.52
C GLN A 433 51.93 -15.58 -20.07
N ALA A 434 50.92 -16.31 -20.56
CA ALA A 434 51.13 -17.60 -21.22
C ALA A 434 51.94 -17.45 -22.52
N GLN A 435 51.73 -16.37 -23.27
CA GLN A 435 52.53 -16.04 -24.45
C GLN A 435 53.99 -15.68 -24.09
N ARG A 436 54.21 -14.88 -23.03
CA ARG A 436 55.54 -14.58 -22.47
C ARG A 436 56.29 -15.85 -22.09
N ASP A 437 55.62 -16.76 -21.37
CA ASP A 437 56.23 -17.99 -20.87
C ASP A 437 56.48 -19.02 -21.99
N GLY A 438 55.63 -19.06 -23.01
CA GLY A 438 55.87 -19.81 -24.25
C GLY A 438 57.11 -19.32 -24.99
N ILE A 439 57.24 -18.00 -25.19
CA ILE A 439 58.44 -17.39 -25.80
C ILE A 439 59.70 -17.69 -24.97
N ALA A 440 59.63 -17.58 -23.65
CA ALA A 440 60.74 -17.93 -22.76
C ALA A 440 61.14 -19.41 -22.86
N ALA A 441 60.18 -20.32 -22.99
CA ALA A 441 60.42 -21.75 -23.19
C ALA A 441 61.05 -22.06 -24.55
N GLU A 442 60.57 -21.44 -25.64
CA GLU A 442 61.17 -21.56 -26.98
C GLU A 442 62.63 -21.08 -27.00
N LEU A 443 62.91 -19.93 -26.37
CA LEU A 443 64.27 -19.38 -26.24
C LEU A 443 65.17 -20.27 -25.38
N GLY A 444 64.66 -20.79 -24.26
CA GLY A 444 65.38 -21.76 -23.43
C GLY A 444 65.68 -23.06 -24.18
N GLN A 445 64.76 -23.53 -25.02
CA GLN A 445 64.94 -24.71 -25.85
C GLN A 445 65.94 -24.47 -26.99
N LEU A 446 65.95 -23.28 -27.60
CA LEU A 446 67.00 -22.86 -28.54
C LEU A 446 68.38 -22.79 -27.86
N SER A 447 68.46 -22.24 -26.63
CA SER A 447 69.70 -22.23 -25.83
C SER A 447 70.18 -23.66 -25.54
N GLY A 448 69.28 -24.56 -25.14
CA GLY A 448 69.60 -25.98 -24.89
C GLY A 448 70.02 -26.75 -26.14
N VAL A 449 69.51 -26.38 -27.32
CA VAL A 449 69.98 -26.94 -28.61
C VAL A 449 71.36 -26.41 -28.98
N ILE A 450 71.67 -25.13 -28.71
CA ILE A 450 73.01 -24.56 -28.88
C ILE A 450 74.01 -25.27 -27.95
N GLU A 451 73.66 -25.48 -26.68
CA GLU A 451 74.50 -26.19 -25.70
C GLU A 451 74.65 -27.69 -26.04
N ALA A 452 73.59 -28.37 -26.51
CA ALA A 452 73.67 -29.76 -26.95
C ALA A 452 74.47 -29.98 -28.26
N LEU A 453 74.69 -28.92 -29.03
CA LEU A 453 75.61 -28.91 -30.18
C LEU A 453 77.06 -28.57 -29.79
N ALA A 454 77.31 -28.13 -28.56
CA ALA A 454 78.66 -27.98 -28.01
C ALA A 454 79.13 -29.30 -27.37
N VAL A 455 80.24 -29.85 -27.86
CA VAL A 455 80.80 -31.11 -27.34
C VAL A 455 81.43 -30.86 -25.96
N PRO A 456 81.03 -31.59 -24.89
CA PRO A 456 81.56 -31.34 -23.55
C PRO A 456 83.00 -31.86 -23.35
N GLU A 457 83.98 -30.96 -23.37
CA GLU A 457 85.31 -31.27 -22.82
C GLU A 457 85.30 -31.22 -21.28
N ARG A 458 86.25 -31.93 -20.64
CA ARG A 458 86.22 -32.17 -19.19
C ARG A 458 86.65 -30.95 -18.38
N ARG A 459 85.72 -30.50 -17.52
CA ARG A 459 85.94 -29.46 -16.51
C ARG A 459 86.98 -29.87 -15.45
N ALA A 460 87.88 -28.95 -15.11
CA ALA A 460 88.73 -29.00 -13.91
C ALA A 460 88.65 -27.62 -13.18
N PRO A 461 88.82 -27.55 -11.85
CA PRO A 461 88.49 -26.34 -11.08
C PRO A 461 89.70 -25.47 -10.69
N ALA A 462 89.44 -24.17 -10.56
CA ALA A 462 90.15 -23.15 -9.79
C ALA A 462 89.09 -22.07 -9.47
N ASP A 463 88.70 -21.88 -8.21
CA ASP A 463 89.38 -21.11 -7.15
C ASP A 463 88.91 -19.64 -7.13
N ASP A 464 87.84 -19.43 -6.36
CA ASP A 464 87.44 -18.17 -5.71
C ASP A 464 88.28 -18.05 -4.42
N PRO A 465 88.76 -16.86 -3.98
CA PRO A 465 87.86 -15.77 -3.61
C PRO A 465 88.34 -14.34 -3.92
N ASP A 466 87.41 -13.42 -4.18
CA ASP A 466 87.52 -12.07 -3.60
C ASP A 466 86.13 -11.47 -3.28
N ASN A 467 86.00 -10.80 -2.14
CA ASN A 467 84.71 -10.47 -1.53
C ASN A 467 84.67 -9.02 -0.97
N PRO A 468 84.07 -8.06 -1.69
CA PRO A 468 83.78 -6.74 -1.16
C PRO A 468 82.46 -6.72 -0.36
N VAL A 469 82.55 -6.25 0.88
CA VAL A 469 81.40 -6.12 1.79
C VAL A 469 80.44 -5.01 1.32
N ASP A 470 79.15 -5.33 1.20
CA ASP A 470 78.07 -4.34 1.40
C ASP A 470 76.91 -4.99 2.18
N SER A 471 75.92 -4.17 2.51
CA SER A 471 75.17 -4.22 3.76
C SER A 471 73.85 -4.98 3.66
N SER A 472 73.63 -5.87 4.64
CA SER A 472 72.32 -6.48 4.89
C SER A 472 71.35 -5.44 5.44
N VAL A 473 70.40 -5.00 4.62
CA VAL A 473 69.23 -4.25 5.09
C VAL A 473 68.27 -5.24 5.76
N ASP A 474 68.19 -5.21 7.08
CA ASP A 474 67.19 -5.96 7.83
C ASP A 474 65.78 -5.48 7.46
N GLY A 475 65.00 -6.36 6.82
CA GLY A 475 63.58 -6.15 6.58
C GLY A 475 62.77 -6.53 7.82
N ASP A 476 62.69 -5.66 8.82
CA ASP A 476 61.70 -5.82 9.89
C ASP A 476 60.31 -5.32 9.43
N THR A 477 59.28 -6.09 9.77
CA THR A 477 57.93 -5.95 9.21
C THR A 477 57.12 -4.85 9.91
N PRO A 478 56.54 -3.89 9.18
CA PRO A 478 55.52 -3.01 9.75
C PRO A 478 54.25 -3.82 10.06
N HIS A 479 53.91 -3.93 11.35
CA HIS A 479 52.66 -4.52 11.81
C HIS A 479 51.44 -3.79 11.19
N PRO A 480 50.38 -4.52 10.79
CA PRO A 480 49.12 -3.87 10.40
C PRO A 480 48.48 -3.21 11.65
N PRO A 481 47.93 -1.99 11.54
CA PRO A 481 47.21 -1.37 12.65
C PRO A 481 45.91 -2.11 12.93
N SER A 482 45.69 -2.49 14.19
CA SER A 482 44.44 -3.09 14.66
C SER A 482 43.24 -2.16 14.39
N PRO A 483 42.09 -2.66 13.90
CA PRO A 483 40.91 -1.83 13.72
C PRO A 483 40.37 -1.37 15.08
N THR A 484 40.29 -0.06 15.29
CA THR A 484 39.59 0.52 16.44
C THR A 484 38.08 0.21 16.33
N PRO A 485 37.45 -0.41 17.34
CA PRO A 485 36.01 -0.63 17.29
C PRO A 485 35.26 0.70 17.38
N HIS A 486 34.36 0.95 16.43
CA HIS A 486 33.44 2.09 16.51
C HIS A 486 32.53 1.95 17.74
N PRO A 487 32.25 3.05 18.47
CA PRO A 487 31.27 3.01 19.54
C PRO A 487 29.87 2.73 18.97
N SER A 488 29.19 1.72 19.49
CA SER A 488 27.79 1.46 19.14
C SER A 488 26.92 2.60 19.66
N PRO A 489 25.95 3.13 18.88
CA PRO A 489 24.98 4.08 19.39
C PRO A 489 24.07 3.40 20.41
N SER A 490 23.98 3.97 21.61
CA SER A 490 23.02 3.50 22.62
C SER A 490 21.57 3.66 22.13
N PRO A 491 20.67 2.71 22.40
CA PRO A 491 19.24 2.91 22.17
C PRO A 491 18.75 4.09 23.01
N GLN A 492 18.09 5.06 22.37
CA GLN A 492 17.47 6.17 23.08
C GLN A 492 16.07 5.74 23.57
N GLU A 493 15.97 5.41 24.85
CA GLU A 493 14.67 5.15 25.48
C GLU A 493 13.83 6.44 25.48
N ASN A 494 12.62 6.35 24.90
CA ASN A 494 11.61 7.39 24.91
C ASN A 494 10.23 6.72 25.08
N PRO A 495 9.63 6.81 26.27
CA PRO A 495 8.21 6.56 26.44
C PRO A 495 7.55 7.67 27.28
N ASP A 496 7.16 8.77 26.64
CA ASP A 496 6.27 9.81 27.20
C ASP A 496 5.44 10.43 26.05
N ALA A 497 4.35 9.74 25.67
CA ALA A 497 3.29 10.19 24.75
C ALA A 497 2.07 9.24 24.85
#